data_AF-A0A1M5Z5U3-F1
#
_entry.id   AF-A0A1M5Z5U3-F1
#
_cell.length_a   1.000
_cell.length_b   1.000
_cell.length_c   1.000
_cell.angle_alpha   90.00
_cell.angle_beta   90.00
_cell.angle_gamma   90.00
#
_symmetry.space_group_name_H-M   'P 1'
#
loop_
_entity.id
_entity.type
_entity.pdbx_description
1 polymer ?
#
loop_
_entity_poly.entity_id
_entity_poly.type
_entity_poly.pdbx_seq_one_letter_code
_entity_poly.pdbx_strand_id
1 'polypeptide(L)'
;MADFFSAFGHLIEDVFEQDAYQAGLSELPLEKLGKQAELWRYAIKSEGWHEETFDLVFRECYRDNVWQVLGGDDIQAQPIADSLFRYASFTNCHHTIRLMQAVLGMRPTGYMTPENIAYLNLIDEETFYRCFSSGKVALMPETLRHQLCELY
;
A
#
# COMPACT_ATOMS: atom_id res chain seq x y z
N MET A 1 12.34 9.09 9.65
CA MET A 1 12.41 8.06 8.61
C MET A 1 11.31 7.07 8.92
N ALA A 2 10.49 6.76 7.93
CA ALA A 2 9.34 5.90 8.14
C ALA A 2 9.78 4.45 8.39
N ASP A 3 9.02 3.76 9.23
CA ASP A 3 9.25 2.39 9.64
C ASP A 3 8.28 1.45 8.90
N PHE A 4 8.84 0.45 8.23
CA PHE A 4 8.07 -0.55 7.51
C PHE A 4 7.17 -1.38 8.44
N PHE A 5 7.66 -1.77 9.61
CA PHE A 5 6.90 -2.65 10.51
C PHE A 5 5.66 -1.95 11.07
N SER A 6 5.76 -0.65 11.37
CA SER A 6 4.62 0.18 11.73
C SER A 6 3.62 0.27 10.57
N ALA A 7 4.08 0.56 9.34
CA ALA A 7 3.21 0.67 8.17
C ALA A 7 2.50 -0.65 7.85
N PHE A 8 3.21 -1.76 7.98
CA PHE A 8 2.67 -3.10 7.80
C PHE A 8 1.67 -3.44 8.90
N GLY A 9 1.96 -3.11 10.16
CA GLY A 9 1.03 -3.28 11.28
C GLY A 9 -0.30 -2.55 11.03
N HIS A 10 -0.25 -1.28 10.63
CA HIS A 10 -1.45 -0.51 10.29
C HIS A 10 -2.23 -1.11 9.12
N LEU A 11 -1.55 -1.69 8.12
CA LEU A 11 -2.22 -2.39 7.01
C LEU A 11 -2.99 -3.62 7.50
N ILE A 12 -2.38 -4.41 8.40
CA ILE A 12 -3.03 -5.59 9.00
C ILE A 12 -4.24 -5.17 9.83
N GLU A 13 -4.12 -4.11 10.65
CA GLU A 13 -5.23 -3.59 11.46
C GLU A 13 -6.43 -3.12 10.63
N ASP A 14 -6.23 -2.57 9.44
CA ASP A 14 -7.38 -2.19 8.59
C ASP A 14 -8.05 -3.38 7.93
N VAL A 15 -7.27 -4.41 7.59
CA VAL A 15 -7.77 -5.60 6.90
C VAL A 15 -8.53 -6.49 7.88
N PHE A 16 -8.07 -6.55 9.11
CA PHE A 16 -8.69 -7.34 10.17
C PHE A 16 -9.25 -6.39 11.24
N GLU A 17 -10.55 -6.05 11.13
CA GLU A 17 -11.26 -5.40 12.24
C GLU A 17 -11.05 -6.19 13.55
N GLN A 18 -11.12 -5.51 14.69
CA GLN A 18 -10.70 -5.98 16.04
C GLN A 18 -11.16 -7.40 16.47
N ASP A 19 -12.16 -8.00 15.82
CA ASP A 19 -12.70 -9.33 16.14
C ASP A 19 -12.36 -10.43 15.10
N ALA A 20 -11.56 -10.14 14.06
CA ALA A 20 -11.31 -11.02 12.92
C ALA A 20 -9.92 -11.69 12.92
N TYR A 21 -9.31 -11.95 14.09
CA TYR A 21 -8.04 -12.69 14.19
C TYR A 21 -8.11 -14.11 13.59
N GLN A 22 -9.30 -14.60 13.25
CA GLN A 22 -9.52 -15.88 12.56
C GLN A 22 -9.59 -15.78 11.03
N ALA A 23 -9.83 -14.59 10.47
CA ALA A 23 -9.59 -14.36 9.05
C ALA A 23 -8.08 -14.17 8.92
N GLY A 24 -7.36 -15.23 8.57
CA GLY A 24 -5.90 -15.14 8.49
C GLY A 24 -5.45 -14.24 7.34
N LEU A 25 -4.14 -13.97 7.30
CA LEU A 25 -3.39 -13.27 6.24
C LEU A 25 -3.68 -13.74 4.78
N SER A 26 -4.48 -14.80 4.60
CA SER A 26 -5.12 -15.19 3.35
C SER A 26 -6.00 -14.11 2.71
N GLU A 27 -6.52 -13.15 3.48
CA GLU A 27 -7.38 -12.07 2.97
C GLU A 27 -6.58 -10.91 2.36
N LEU A 28 -5.25 -10.88 2.55
CA LEU A 28 -4.41 -9.89 1.89
C LEU A 28 -4.42 -10.10 0.37
N PRO A 29 -4.44 -9.01 -0.43
CA PRO A 29 -4.59 -9.04 -1.89
C PRO A 29 -3.29 -9.46 -2.59
N LEU A 30 -2.82 -10.67 -2.29
CA LEU A 30 -1.56 -11.24 -2.79
C LEU A 30 -1.49 -11.25 -4.32
N GLU A 31 -2.61 -11.44 -5.03
CA GLU A 31 -2.62 -11.37 -6.49
C GLU A 31 -2.15 -10.03 -7.06
N LYS A 32 -2.19 -8.95 -6.27
CA LYS A 32 -1.74 -7.62 -6.68
C LYS A 32 -0.23 -7.43 -6.61
N LEU A 33 0.46 -8.29 -5.85
CA LEU A 33 1.92 -8.27 -5.69
C LEU A 33 2.65 -9.04 -6.83
N GLY A 34 1.91 -9.62 -7.77
CA GLY A 34 2.46 -10.29 -8.94
C GLY A 34 2.91 -11.74 -8.69
N LYS A 35 3.73 -12.28 -9.60
CA LYS A 35 4.06 -13.72 -9.66
C LYS A 35 4.69 -14.30 -8.39
N GLN A 36 5.43 -13.50 -7.63
CA GLN A 36 6.01 -13.95 -6.36
C GLN A 36 4.91 -14.33 -5.36
N ALA A 37 3.86 -13.54 -5.26
CA ALA A 37 2.78 -13.82 -4.32
C ALA A 37 1.89 -15.00 -4.72
N GLU A 38 1.80 -15.33 -6.01
CA GLU A 38 1.20 -16.59 -6.47
C GLU A 38 2.02 -17.81 -6.06
N LEU A 39 3.36 -17.73 -6.16
CA LEU A 39 4.26 -18.77 -5.69
C LEU A 39 4.16 -18.96 -4.18
N TRP A 40 3.97 -17.89 -3.42
CA TRP A 40 3.74 -17.98 -1.98
C TRP A 40 2.39 -18.62 -1.66
N ARG A 41 1.30 -18.23 -2.34
CA ARG A 41 0.00 -18.93 -2.23
C ARG A 41 0.13 -20.44 -2.47
N TYR A 42 0.98 -20.84 -3.41
CA TYR A 42 1.25 -22.25 -3.70
C TYR A 42 2.06 -22.91 -2.58
N ALA A 43 3.17 -22.29 -2.15
CA ALA A 43 4.04 -22.80 -1.07
C ALA A 43 3.28 -22.99 0.26
N ILE A 44 2.41 -22.04 0.60
CA ILE A 44 1.52 -22.08 1.78
C ILE A 44 0.56 -23.28 1.71
N LYS A 45 0.00 -23.57 0.52
CA LYS A 45 -0.89 -24.72 0.33
C LYS A 45 -0.15 -26.06 0.40
N SER A 46 1.13 -26.11 0.03
CA SER A 46 1.90 -27.36 -0.04
C SER A 46 2.55 -27.79 1.27
N GLU A 47 2.99 -26.85 2.11
CA GLU A 47 3.80 -27.15 3.31
C GLU A 47 2.97 -27.31 4.60
N GLY A 48 1.70 -26.88 4.59
CA GLY A 48 0.88 -26.82 5.80
C GLY A 48 1.19 -25.56 6.62
N TRP A 49 0.18 -25.06 7.35
CA TRP A 49 0.25 -23.79 8.07
C TRP A 49 1.23 -23.84 9.25
N HIS A 50 2.31 -23.04 9.19
CA HIS A 50 3.17 -22.69 10.32
C HIS A 50 3.21 -21.16 10.48
N GLU A 51 2.43 -20.64 11.43
CA GLU A 51 2.12 -19.21 11.63
C GLU A 51 3.36 -18.31 11.73
N GLU A 52 4.40 -18.72 12.45
CA GLU A 52 5.62 -17.90 12.64
C GLU A 52 6.47 -17.74 11.36
N THR A 53 6.54 -18.79 10.53
CA THR A 53 7.32 -18.74 9.26
C THR A 53 6.55 -17.95 8.20
N PHE A 54 5.22 -18.02 8.27
CA PHE A 54 4.32 -17.32 7.37
C PHE A 54 4.42 -15.80 7.53
N ASP A 55 4.42 -15.31 8.77
CA ASP A 55 4.50 -13.88 9.09
C ASP A 55 5.75 -13.21 8.51
N LEU A 56 6.90 -13.86 8.69
CA LEU A 56 8.19 -13.34 8.19
C LEU A 56 8.20 -13.25 6.66
N VAL A 57 7.73 -14.29 5.98
CA VAL A 57 7.69 -14.34 4.52
C VAL A 57 6.78 -13.26 3.94
N PHE A 58 5.60 -13.04 4.54
CA PHE A 58 4.68 -12.00 4.07
C PHE A 58 5.25 -10.61 4.25
N ARG A 59 5.86 -10.34 5.40
CA ARG A 59 6.53 -9.08 5.67
C ARG A 59 7.61 -8.80 4.63
N GLU A 60 8.48 -9.76 4.35
CA GLU A 60 9.52 -9.59 3.32
C GLU A 60 8.91 -9.38 1.93
N CYS A 61 7.82 -10.08 1.59
CA CYS A 61 7.15 -9.86 0.30
C CYS A 61 6.63 -8.44 0.13
N TYR A 62 5.94 -7.90 1.13
CA TYR A 62 5.43 -6.54 1.10
C TYR A 62 6.56 -5.50 1.17
N ARG A 63 7.62 -5.82 1.92
CA ARG A 63 8.81 -4.98 1.99
C ARG A 63 9.44 -4.83 0.60
N ASP A 64 9.74 -5.94 -0.05
CA ASP A 64 10.45 -5.93 -1.34
C ASP A 64 9.58 -5.42 -2.50
N ASN A 65 8.31 -5.84 -2.55
CA ASN A 65 7.45 -5.57 -3.72
C ASN A 65 6.67 -4.26 -3.61
N VAL A 66 6.52 -3.70 -2.41
CA VAL A 66 5.73 -2.47 -2.20
C VAL A 66 6.57 -1.41 -1.52
N TRP A 67 7.10 -1.67 -0.32
CA TRP A 67 7.80 -0.67 0.49
C TRP A 67 9.05 -0.13 -0.22
N GLN A 68 9.91 -1.02 -0.71
CA GLN A 68 11.14 -0.64 -1.43
C GLN A 68 10.83 0.04 -2.77
N VAL A 69 9.79 -0.40 -3.47
CA VAL A 69 9.36 0.25 -4.74
C VAL A 69 8.89 1.69 -4.50
N LEU A 70 8.28 1.95 -3.35
CA LEU A 70 7.88 3.29 -2.93
C LEU A 70 9.03 4.12 -2.33
N GLY A 71 10.22 3.53 -2.13
CA GLY A 71 11.29 4.17 -1.38
C GLY A 71 10.88 4.54 0.04
N GLY A 72 10.06 3.70 0.69
CA GLY A 72 9.46 4.00 2.00
C GLY A 72 10.50 4.29 3.08
N ASP A 73 11.66 3.63 3.03
CA ASP A 73 12.79 3.89 3.93
C ASP A 73 13.36 5.31 3.75
N ASP A 74 13.14 6.01 2.63
CA ASP A 74 13.66 7.37 2.45
C ASP A 74 12.61 8.47 2.76
N ILE A 75 11.37 8.08 3.07
CA ILE A 75 10.30 9.00 3.44
C ILE A 75 10.43 9.36 4.93
N GLN A 76 10.38 10.64 5.27
CA GLN A 76 10.57 11.11 6.65
C GLN A 76 9.30 11.02 7.48
N ALA A 77 8.15 11.37 6.89
CA ALA A 77 6.85 11.38 7.55
C ALA A 77 6.19 10.00 7.46
N GLN A 78 6.06 9.32 8.59
CA GLN A 78 5.35 8.03 8.70
C GLN A 78 3.95 8.08 8.09
N PRO A 79 3.12 9.11 8.35
CA PRO A 79 1.73 9.10 7.85
C PRO A 79 1.65 9.13 6.32
N ILE A 80 2.56 9.84 5.66
CA ILE A 80 2.67 9.87 4.20
C ILE A 80 3.08 8.49 3.67
N ALA A 81 4.10 7.87 4.27
CA ALA A 81 4.57 6.54 3.88
C ALA A 81 3.46 5.48 4.06
N ASP A 82 2.75 5.51 5.18
CA ASP A 82 1.62 4.63 5.48
C ASP A 82 0.53 4.75 4.42
N SER A 83 0.17 5.99 4.05
CA SER A 83 -0.88 6.23 3.06
C SER A 83 -0.53 5.68 1.67
N LEU A 84 0.72 5.89 1.23
CA LEU A 84 1.23 5.36 -0.03
C LEU A 84 1.31 3.84 -0.01
N PHE A 85 1.90 3.28 1.05
CA PHE A 85 2.08 1.84 1.22
C PHE A 85 0.74 1.11 1.23
N ARG A 86 -0.22 1.62 2.01
CA ARG A 86 -1.58 1.07 2.08
C ARG A 86 -2.24 1.08 0.70
N TYR A 87 -2.27 2.23 0.02
CA TYR A 87 -2.94 2.32 -1.28
C TYR A 87 -2.26 1.44 -2.35
N ALA A 88 -0.93 1.39 -2.38
CA ALA A 88 -0.17 0.53 -3.28
C ALA A 88 -0.42 -0.97 -3.03
N SER A 89 -0.56 -1.37 -1.77
CA SER A 89 -0.83 -2.75 -1.37
C SER A 89 -2.14 -3.31 -1.94
N PHE A 90 -3.17 -2.46 -2.09
CA PHE A 90 -4.47 -2.86 -2.67
C PHE A 90 -4.59 -2.64 -4.18
N THR A 91 -3.74 -1.80 -4.75
CA THR A 91 -3.84 -1.41 -6.17
C THR A 91 -2.64 -1.95 -6.96
N ASN A 92 -1.66 -1.10 -7.21
CA ASN A 92 -0.39 -1.40 -7.86
C ASN A 92 0.57 -0.23 -7.59
N CYS A 93 1.82 -0.51 -7.25
CA CYS A 93 2.81 0.52 -6.92
C CYS A 93 2.94 1.59 -8.00
N HIS A 94 3.01 1.21 -9.28
CA HIS A 94 3.13 2.18 -10.37
C HIS A 94 1.89 3.07 -10.52
N HIS A 95 0.70 2.52 -10.26
CA HIS A 95 -0.53 3.29 -10.27
C HIS A 95 -0.54 4.30 -9.11
N THR A 96 -0.23 3.85 -7.89
CA THR A 96 -0.11 4.72 -6.70
C THR A 96 0.89 5.85 -6.91
N ILE A 97 2.09 5.54 -7.40
CA ILE A 97 3.14 6.54 -7.65
C ILE A 97 2.68 7.53 -8.71
N ARG A 98 2.05 7.06 -9.78
CA ARG A 98 1.53 7.92 -10.84
C ARG A 98 0.44 8.87 -10.33
N LEU A 99 -0.44 8.37 -9.47
CA LEU A 99 -1.47 9.16 -8.82
C LEU A 99 -0.86 10.25 -7.93
N MET A 100 0.07 9.87 -7.05
CA MET A 100 0.81 10.79 -6.18
C MET A 100 1.49 11.89 -7.01
N GLN A 101 2.22 11.51 -8.07
CA GLN A 101 2.88 12.47 -8.94
C GLN A 101 1.87 13.43 -9.58
N ALA A 102 0.75 12.93 -10.10
CA ALA A 102 -0.26 13.76 -10.75
C ALA A 102 -0.88 14.78 -9.79
N VAL A 103 -1.27 14.36 -8.58
CA VAL A 103 -1.95 15.26 -7.61
C VAL A 103 -1.00 16.26 -6.96
N LEU A 104 0.30 15.96 -6.95
CA LEU A 104 1.34 16.87 -6.46
C LEU A 104 1.94 17.75 -7.59
N GLY A 105 1.36 17.72 -8.79
CA GLY A 105 1.81 18.56 -9.91
C GLY A 105 3.14 18.13 -10.53
N MET A 106 3.59 16.91 -10.27
CA MET A 106 4.78 16.31 -10.87
C MET A 106 4.45 15.59 -12.18
N ARG A 107 5.50 15.18 -12.93
CA ARG A 107 5.31 14.35 -14.12
C ARG A 107 4.86 12.92 -13.71
N PRO A 108 3.70 12.42 -14.17
CA PRO A 108 3.11 11.16 -13.74
C PRO A 108 3.73 9.94 -14.45
N THR A 109 4.99 9.66 -14.15
CA THR A 109 5.76 8.54 -14.73
C THR A 109 5.33 7.18 -14.16
N GLY A 110 4.92 7.14 -12.89
CA GLY A 110 4.67 5.91 -12.15
C GLY A 110 5.94 5.24 -11.59
N TYR A 111 7.09 5.92 -11.65
CA TYR A 111 8.34 5.47 -11.04
C TYR A 111 8.74 6.41 -9.92
N MET A 112 9.11 5.86 -8.76
CA MET A 112 9.58 6.66 -7.65
C MET A 112 11.03 7.10 -7.92
N THR A 113 11.29 8.40 -7.91
CA THR A 113 12.64 8.97 -8.10
C THR A 113 13.12 9.66 -6.82
N PRO A 114 14.44 9.89 -6.68
CA PRO A 114 14.97 10.67 -5.55
C PRO A 114 14.35 12.08 -5.44
N GLU A 115 13.96 12.68 -6.55
CA GLU A 115 13.28 13.98 -6.58
C GLU A 115 11.87 13.89 -6.01
N ASN A 116 11.14 12.79 -6.25
CA ASN A 116 9.85 12.55 -5.63
C ASN A 116 9.99 12.42 -4.12
N ILE A 117 10.95 11.63 -3.65
CA ILE A 117 11.24 11.45 -2.23
C ILE A 117 11.63 12.78 -1.57
N ALA A 118 12.53 13.55 -2.19
CA ALA A 118 12.92 14.87 -1.70
C ALA A 118 11.71 15.79 -1.54
N TYR A 119 10.78 15.78 -2.50
CA TYR A 119 9.55 16.56 -2.40
C TYR A 119 8.59 16.04 -1.31
N LEU A 120 8.42 14.72 -1.20
CA LEU A 120 7.60 14.11 -0.13
C LEU A 120 8.12 14.46 1.27
N ASN A 121 9.43 14.69 1.41
CA ASN A 121 10.06 15.11 2.66
C ASN A 121 9.95 16.62 2.94
N LEU A 122 9.47 17.42 1.98
CA LEU A 122 9.28 18.86 2.11
C LEU A 122 7.81 19.26 2.24
N ILE A 123 6.90 18.49 1.66
CA ILE A 123 5.47 18.75 1.72
C ILE A 123 4.91 18.49 3.12
N ASP A 124 3.98 19.32 3.57
CA ASP A 124 3.25 19.06 4.82
C ASP A 124 2.24 17.91 4.65
N GLU A 125 2.05 17.14 5.72
CA GLU A 125 1.20 15.94 5.70
C GLU A 125 -0.24 16.27 5.32
N GLU A 126 -0.77 17.39 5.79
CA GLU A 126 -2.15 17.81 5.53
C GLU A 126 -2.39 18.09 4.04
N THR A 127 -1.50 18.85 3.39
CA THR A 127 -1.54 19.10 1.95
C THR A 127 -1.42 17.80 1.18
N PHE A 128 -0.49 16.92 1.56
CA PHE A 128 -0.37 15.60 0.93
C PHE A 128 -1.69 14.84 1.00
N TYR A 129 -2.31 14.72 2.18
CA TYR A 129 -3.56 13.98 2.35
C TYR A 129 -4.72 14.57 1.56
N ARG A 130 -4.87 15.91 1.55
CA ARG A 130 -5.91 16.59 0.78
C ARG A 130 -5.77 16.28 -0.71
N CYS A 131 -4.56 16.43 -1.26
CA CYS A 131 -4.27 16.15 -2.67
C CYS A 131 -4.44 14.67 -3.02
N PHE A 132 -3.86 13.79 -2.21
CA PHE A 132 -3.85 12.35 -2.48
C PHE A 132 -5.23 11.72 -2.31
N SER A 133 -6.01 12.14 -1.31
CA SER A 133 -7.39 11.66 -1.12
C SER A 133 -8.33 12.16 -2.21
N SER A 134 -8.20 13.43 -2.62
CA SER A 134 -8.87 13.98 -3.80
C SER A 134 -8.61 13.13 -5.05
N GLY A 135 -7.35 12.80 -5.31
CA GLY A 135 -6.96 11.96 -6.45
C GLY A 135 -7.58 10.57 -6.42
N LYS A 136 -7.57 9.91 -5.25
CA LYS A 136 -8.18 8.58 -5.08
C LYS A 136 -9.66 8.58 -5.48
N VAL A 137 -10.41 9.60 -5.09
CA VAL A 137 -11.84 9.75 -5.42
C VAL A 137 -12.05 10.09 -6.90
N ALA A 138 -11.26 11.01 -7.45
CA ALA A 138 -11.38 11.45 -8.84
C ALA A 138 -11.08 10.35 -9.86
N LEU A 139 -10.23 9.37 -9.49
CA LEU A 139 -9.86 8.23 -10.33
C LEU A 139 -10.65 6.96 -10.03
N MET A 140 -11.66 7.01 -9.15
CA MET A 140 -12.59 5.89 -8.99
C MET A 140 -13.37 5.68 -10.30
N PRO A 141 -13.39 4.44 -10.85
CA PRO A 141 -14.30 4.09 -11.94
C PRO A 141 -15.73 4.50 -11.60
N GLU A 142 -16.44 5.09 -12.55
CA GLU A 142 -17.83 5.59 -12.38
C GLU A 142 -18.74 4.56 -11.66
N THR A 143 -18.50 3.27 -11.91
CA THR A 143 -19.21 2.12 -11.32
C THR A 143 -19.11 2.02 -9.79
N LEU A 144 -17.96 2.36 -9.20
CA LEU A 144 -17.76 2.33 -7.75
C LEU A 144 -18.22 3.62 -7.07
N ARG A 145 -18.26 4.72 -7.83
CA ARG A 145 -18.74 6.03 -7.36
C ARG A 145 -20.23 5.98 -6.98
N HIS A 146 -21.03 5.24 -7.73
CA HIS A 146 -22.46 5.06 -7.45
C HIS A 146 -22.76 4.23 -6.20
N GLN A 147 -21.97 3.19 -5.91
CA GLN A 147 -22.22 2.31 -4.75
C GLN A 147 -21.94 2.99 -3.40
N LEU A 148 -21.02 3.96 -3.36
CA LEU A 148 -20.71 4.71 -2.14
C LEU A 148 -21.68 5.88 -1.91
N CYS A 149 -22.32 6.41 -2.96
CA CYS A 149 -23.35 7.43 -2.85
C CYS A 149 -24.72 6.89 -2.41
N GLU A 150 -24.94 5.57 -2.42
CA GLU A 150 -26.17 4.96 -1.88
C GLU A 150 -26.05 4.57 -0.40
N LEU A 151 -24.86 4.73 0.20
CA LEU A 151 -24.58 4.44 1.61
C LEU A 151 -24.49 5.72 2.49
N TYR A 152 -24.79 6.88 1.94
CA TYR A 152 -24.95 8.17 2.64
C TYR A 152 -26.19 8.91 2.12
#